data_AF-A0A510PK22-F1
#
_entry.id   AF-A0A510PK22-F1
#
_cell.length_a   1.000
_cell.length_b   1.000
_cell.length_c   1.000
_cell.angle_alpha   90.00
_cell.angle_beta   90.00
_cell.angle_gamma   90.00
#
_symmetry.space_group_name_H-M   'P 1'
#
loop_
_entity.id
_entity.type
_entity.pdbx_description
1 polymer ?
#
loop_
_entity_poly.entity_id
_entity_poly.type
_entity_poly.pdbx_seq_one_letter_code
_entity_poly.pdbx_strand_id
1 'polypeptide(L)'
;MNENTKAYIKECGPSIRKYWELHPEEQEWLYPLLQKRLRTAIAVLEAISDRPRSYSEIAKITGLSENTVKQLTYALGEAGIGIQVFSEDRAYYPQGGRKRNLKKLDESIVHSIE
;
A
#
# COMPACT_ATOMS: atom_id res chain seq x y z
N MET A 1 -1.37 17.49 -4.47
CA MET A 1 -0.90 16.63 -5.57
C MET A 1 -1.26 17.28 -6.90
N ASN A 2 -0.42 17.16 -7.93
CA ASN A 2 -0.73 17.64 -9.28
C ASN A 2 -1.81 16.74 -9.93
N GLU A 3 -2.72 17.30 -10.75
CA GLU A 3 -3.78 16.58 -11.46
C GLU A 3 -3.24 15.43 -12.31
N ASN A 4 -2.08 15.64 -12.95
CA ASN A 4 -1.38 14.60 -13.72
C ASN A 4 -1.06 13.35 -12.88
N THR A 5 -0.78 13.51 -11.58
CA THR A 5 -0.51 12.35 -10.71
C THR A 5 -1.80 11.59 -10.39
N LYS A 6 -2.93 12.30 -10.19
CA LYS A 6 -4.23 11.64 -9.97
C LYS A 6 -4.64 10.81 -11.20
N ALA A 7 -4.56 11.42 -12.39
CA ALA A 7 -4.87 10.76 -13.65
C ALA A 7 -3.99 9.53 -13.88
N TYR A 8 -2.68 9.66 -13.63
CA TYR A 8 -1.73 8.56 -13.78
C TYR A 8 -2.02 7.38 -12.84
N ILE A 9 -2.33 7.63 -11.56
CA ILE A 9 -2.69 6.56 -10.62
C ILE A 9 -3.99 5.87 -11.04
N LYS A 10 -4.96 6.63 -11.56
CA LYS A 10 -6.21 6.09 -12.09
C LYS A 10 -5.98 5.15 -13.27
N GLU A 11 -5.15 5.57 -14.23
CA GLU A 11 -4.76 4.75 -15.38
C GLU A 11 -3.99 3.48 -14.95
N CYS A 12 -3.13 3.61 -13.93
CA CYS A 12 -2.34 2.49 -13.41
C CYS A 12 -3.11 1.55 -12.47
N GLY A 13 -4.38 1.82 -12.15
CA GLY A 13 -5.21 1.00 -11.27
C GLY A 13 -5.15 -0.50 -11.54
N PRO A 14 -5.38 -0.95 -12.79
CA PRO A 14 -5.30 -2.37 -13.15
C PRO A 14 -3.91 -2.99 -12.87
N SER A 15 -2.84 -2.25 -13.17
CA SER A 15 -1.46 -2.69 -12.92
C SER A 15 -1.15 -2.76 -11.43
N ILE A 16 -1.62 -1.80 -10.63
CA ILE A 16 -1.46 -1.80 -9.16
C ILE A 16 -2.21 -2.99 -8.56
N ARG A 17 -3.42 -3.27 -9.05
CA ARG A 17 -4.19 -4.45 -8.63
C ARG A 17 -3.45 -5.75 -8.96
N LYS A 18 -2.94 -5.87 -10.20
CA LYS A 18 -2.17 -7.05 -10.62
C LYS A 18 -0.90 -7.22 -9.80
N TYR A 19 -0.19 -6.13 -9.49
CA TYR A 19 0.97 -6.15 -8.59
C TYR A 19 0.59 -6.74 -7.22
N TRP A 20 -0.60 -6.40 -6.69
CA TRP A 20 -1.12 -6.95 -5.43
C TRP A 20 -1.44 -8.46 -5.48
N GLU A 21 -1.68 -9.00 -6.67
CA GLU A 21 -1.97 -10.42 -6.90
C GLU A 21 -0.70 -11.27 -7.09
N LEU A 22 0.47 -10.64 -7.29
CA LEU A 22 1.75 -11.34 -7.45
C LEU A 22 2.23 -12.02 -6.17
N HIS A 23 3.14 -12.99 -6.30
CA HIS A 23 3.82 -13.60 -5.16
C HIS A 23 4.69 -12.57 -4.41
N PRO A 24 4.85 -12.62 -3.08
CA PRO A 24 5.65 -11.64 -2.33
C PRO A 24 7.09 -11.46 -2.84
N GLU A 25 7.73 -12.55 -3.28
CA GLU A 25 9.08 -12.48 -3.85
C GLU A 25 9.10 -11.69 -5.17
N GLU A 26 8.07 -11.84 -6.00
CA GLU A 26 7.92 -11.06 -7.24
C GLU A 26 7.60 -9.59 -6.92
N GLN A 27 6.79 -9.34 -5.89
CA GLN A 27 6.50 -7.99 -5.41
C GLN A 27 7.78 -7.29 -4.94
N GLU A 28 8.60 -7.96 -4.14
CA GLU A 28 9.87 -7.45 -3.61
C GLU A 28 10.87 -7.18 -4.73
N TRP A 29 10.97 -8.10 -5.71
CA TRP A 29 11.82 -7.94 -6.87
C TRP A 29 11.39 -6.77 -7.77
N LEU A 30 10.08 -6.59 -8.00
CA LEU A 30 9.55 -5.53 -8.87
C LEU A 30 9.48 -4.17 -8.19
N TYR A 31 9.27 -4.11 -6.87
CA TYR A 31 9.10 -2.87 -6.10
C TYR A 31 10.17 -1.80 -6.39
N PRO A 32 11.48 -2.09 -6.39
CA PRO A 32 12.51 -1.07 -6.67
C PRO A 32 12.44 -0.52 -8.11
N LEU A 33 11.89 -1.28 -9.06
CA LEU A 33 11.75 -0.89 -10.46
C LEU A 33 10.53 0.01 -10.72
N LEU A 34 9.58 0.07 -9.79
CA LEU A 34 8.38 0.89 -9.92
C LEU A 34 8.70 2.39 -9.84
N GLN A 35 7.96 3.21 -10.58
CA GLN A 35 8.08 4.66 -10.45
C GLN A 35 7.71 5.12 -9.02
N LYS A 36 8.36 6.18 -8.54
CA LYS A 36 8.14 6.72 -7.17
C LYS A 36 6.66 6.91 -6.85
N ARG A 37 5.87 7.43 -7.79
CA ARG A 37 4.42 7.68 -7.61
C ARG A 37 3.63 6.39 -7.36
N LEU A 38 3.98 5.30 -8.05
CA LEU A 38 3.37 3.98 -7.85
C LEU A 38 3.77 3.40 -6.50
N ARG A 39 5.05 3.47 -6.13
CA ARG A 39 5.51 3.04 -4.80
C ARG A 39 4.79 3.79 -3.69
N THR A 40 4.58 5.10 -3.84
CA THR A 40 3.81 5.90 -2.87
C THR A 40 2.36 5.45 -2.77
N ALA A 41 1.70 5.16 -3.90
CA ALA A 41 0.34 4.66 -3.90
C ALA A 41 0.23 3.26 -3.26
N ILE A 42 1.20 2.38 -3.54
CA ILE A 42 1.35 1.07 -2.93
C ILE A 42 1.53 1.19 -1.41
N ALA A 43 2.42 2.07 -0.94
CA ALA A 43 2.62 2.28 0.50
C ALA A 43 1.35 2.77 1.22
N VAL A 44 0.50 3.56 0.56
CA VAL A 44 -0.81 3.94 1.09
C VAL A 44 -1.74 2.73 1.21
N LEU A 45 -1.77 1.84 0.20
CA LEU A 45 -2.54 0.59 0.27
C LEU A 45 -2.06 -0.33 1.39
N GLU A 46 -0.74 -0.50 1.54
CA GLU A 46 -0.14 -1.28 2.64
C GLU A 46 -0.54 -0.69 4.00
N ALA A 47 -0.52 0.63 4.13
CA ALA A 47 -0.90 1.33 5.35
C ALA A 47 -2.39 1.23 5.69
N ILE A 48 -3.24 0.64 4.85
CA ILE A 48 -4.68 0.41 5.14
C ILE A 48 -5.09 -1.03 4.93
N SER A 49 -4.12 -1.94 4.83
CA SER A 49 -4.32 -3.35 4.47
C SER A 49 -4.78 -4.21 5.66
N ASP A 50 -4.15 -4.05 6.81
CA ASP A 50 -4.40 -4.86 8.01
C ASP A 50 -5.59 -4.40 8.84
N ARG A 51 -5.88 -3.09 8.85
CA ARG A 51 -7.01 -2.52 9.58
C ARG A 51 -7.44 -1.17 8.98
N PRO A 52 -8.68 -0.74 9.23
CA PRO A 52 -9.09 0.63 8.93
C PRO A 52 -8.22 1.64 9.67
N ARG A 53 -7.74 2.67 8.97
CA ARG A 53 -6.96 3.77 9.55
C ARG A 53 -7.46 5.11 9.08
N SER A 54 -7.33 6.13 9.93
CA SER A 54 -7.59 7.52 9.56
C SER A 54 -6.50 8.07 8.63
N TYR A 55 -6.82 9.12 7.86
CA TYR A 55 -5.82 9.77 6.99
C TYR A 55 -4.60 10.31 7.75
N SER A 56 -4.76 10.73 9.01
CA SER A 56 -3.66 11.20 9.86
C SER A 56 -2.71 10.06 10.27
N GLU A 57 -3.23 8.88 10.58
CA GLU A 57 -2.41 7.69 10.86
C GLU A 57 -1.64 7.24 9.61
N ILE A 58 -2.32 7.20 8.46
CA ILE A 58 -1.69 6.82 7.19
C ILE A 58 -0.60 7.82 6.81
N ALA A 59 -0.83 9.12 7.01
CA ALA A 59 0.15 10.18 6.80
C ALA A 59 1.41 9.96 7.66
N LYS A 60 1.26 9.59 8.94
CA LYS A 60 2.39 9.27 9.82
C LYS A 60 3.16 8.03 9.36
N ILE A 61 2.48 6.98 8.91
CA ILE A 61 3.11 5.74 8.44
C ILE A 61 3.89 5.97 7.15
N THR A 62 3.31 6.74 6.22
CA THR A 62 3.86 6.93 4.87
C THR A 62 4.77 8.16 4.75
N GLY A 63 4.80 9.03 5.76
CA GLY A 63 5.50 10.32 5.72
C GLY A 63 4.89 11.34 4.75
N LEU A 64 3.64 11.14 4.34
CA LEU A 64 2.92 12.03 3.41
C LEU A 64 2.07 13.05 4.18
N SER A 65 1.64 14.12 3.51
CA SER A 65 0.60 14.98 4.08
C SER A 65 -0.78 14.31 4.01
N GLU A 66 -1.64 14.59 4.98
CA GLU A 66 -3.01 14.04 5.03
C GLU A 66 -3.79 14.31 3.75
N ASN A 67 -3.66 15.52 3.18
CA ASN A 67 -4.29 15.86 1.91
C ASN A 67 -3.78 14.98 0.75
N THR A 68 -2.49 14.64 0.74
CA THR A 68 -1.93 13.73 -0.29
C THR A 68 -2.48 12.32 -0.11
N VAL A 69 -2.55 11.83 1.13
CA VAL A 69 -3.16 10.53 1.45
C VAL A 69 -4.61 10.49 0.99
N LYS A 70 -5.41 11.51 1.33
CA LYS A 70 -6.82 11.62 0.94
C LYS A 70 -6.95 11.55 -0.58
N GLN A 71 -6.17 12.36 -1.30
CA GLN A 71 -6.17 12.39 -2.76
C GLN A 71 -5.74 11.05 -3.40
N LEU A 72 -4.75 10.36 -2.85
CA LEU A 72 -4.33 9.04 -3.33
C LEU A 72 -5.40 7.98 -3.06
N THR A 73 -5.99 7.98 -1.86
CA THR A 73 -7.04 7.04 -1.48
C THR A 73 -8.23 7.14 -2.43
N TYR A 74 -8.71 8.35 -2.72
CA TYR A 74 -9.78 8.54 -3.69
C TYR A 74 -9.37 8.15 -5.10
N ALA A 75 -8.16 8.53 -5.56
CA ALA A 75 -7.69 8.16 -6.89
C ALA A 75 -7.61 6.63 -7.06
N LEU A 76 -7.14 5.91 -6.04
CA LEU A 76 -7.09 4.44 -6.03
C LEU A 76 -8.49 3.81 -6.03
N GLY A 77 -9.42 4.36 -5.24
CA GLY A 77 -10.83 3.95 -5.26
C GLY A 77 -11.47 4.13 -6.64
N GLU A 78 -11.27 5.29 -7.26
CA GLU A 78 -11.71 5.57 -8.64
C GLU A 78 -11.03 4.70 -9.69
N ALA A 79 -9.81 4.21 -9.41
CA ALA A 79 -9.07 3.29 -10.27
C ALA A 79 -9.62 1.85 -10.22
N GLY A 80 -10.70 1.61 -9.45
CA GLY A 80 -11.31 0.29 -9.28
C GLY A 80 -10.60 -0.59 -8.26
N ILE A 81 -9.67 -0.03 -7.48
CA ILE A 81 -9.11 -0.72 -6.32
C ILE A 81 -10.15 -0.62 -5.21
N GLY A 82 -10.60 -1.77 -4.70
CA GLY A 82 -11.74 -1.88 -3.77
C GLY A 82 -11.50 -1.33 -2.37
N ILE A 83 -11.07 -0.08 -2.27
CA ILE A 83 -10.90 0.67 -1.02
C ILE A 83 -12.27 1.01 -0.47
N GLN A 84 -12.47 0.71 0.81
CA GLN A 84 -13.61 1.13 1.59
C GLN A 84 -13.24 2.41 2.34
N VAL A 85 -14.05 3.47 2.16
CA VAL A 85 -13.92 4.71 2.92
C VAL A 85 -15.13 4.83 3.84
N PHE A 86 -14.87 4.91 5.15
CA PHE A 86 -15.89 5.04 6.19
C PHE A 86 -16.19 6.51 6.48
N SER A 87 -17.34 6.78 7.11
CA SER A 87 -17.82 8.13 7.44
C SER A 87 -16.89 8.96 8.34
N GLU A 88 -15.90 8.35 8.97
CA GLU A 88 -14.91 9.01 9.84
C GLU A 88 -13.58 9.32 9.13
N ASP A 89 -13.59 9.48 7.80
CA ASP A 89 -12.36 9.68 7.00
C ASP A 89 -11.32 8.57 7.24
N ARG A 90 -11.82 7.35 7.52
CA ARG A 90 -11.01 6.14 7.64
C ARG A 90 -11.04 5.37 6.34
N ALA A 91 -9.89 4.88 5.92
CA ALA A 91 -9.76 4.05 4.75
C ALA A 91 -9.34 2.64 5.14
N TYR A 92 -9.85 1.66 4.40
CA TYR A 92 -9.50 0.27 4.55
C TYR A 92 -9.46 -0.39 3.18
N TYR A 93 -8.42 -1.16 2.93
CA TYR A 93 -8.34 -1.98 1.73
C TYR A 93 -8.42 -3.45 2.16
N PRO A 94 -9.62 -4.07 2.12
CA PRO A 94 -9.85 -5.43 2.61
C PRO A 94 -9.13 -6.51 1.77
N GLN A 95 -8.83 -6.19 0.51
CA GLN A 95 -8.02 -7.05 -0.35
C GLN A 95 -6.52 -6.82 -0.12
N GLY A 96 -6.17 -5.82 0.69
CA GLY A 96 -4.82 -5.51 1.08
C GLY A 96 -4.35 -6.45 2.18
N GLY A 97 -3.36 -7.30 1.86
CA GLY A 97 -2.58 -8.01 2.86
C GLY A 97 -3.17 -9.36 3.29
N ARG A 98 -2.70 -10.44 2.65
CA ARG A 98 -2.72 -11.76 3.30
C ARG A 98 -1.82 -11.64 4.54
N LYS A 99 -2.28 -12.16 5.68
CA LYS A 99 -1.61 -12.12 7.00
C LYS A 99 -0.08 -12.14 6.86
N ARG A 100 0.59 -11.10 7.37
CA ARG A 100 2.02 -11.14 7.68
C ARG A 100 2.28 -12.33 8.61
N ASN A 101 2.66 -13.47 8.06
CA ASN A 101 3.38 -14.47 8.84
C ASN A 101 4.81 -13.95 8.97
N LEU A 102 5.01 -13.06 9.95
CA LEU A 102 6.35 -12.84 10.50
C LEU A 102 6.81 -14.21 10.99
N LYS A 103 7.61 -14.93 10.19
CA LYS A 103 8.46 -15.98 10.76
C LYS A 103 9.33 -15.24 11.76
N LYS A 104 9.04 -15.40 13.06
CA LYS A 104 10.01 -15.07 14.10
C LYS A 104 11.30 -15.79 13.67
N LEU A 105 12.36 -15.02 13.47
CA LEU A 105 13.67 -15.61 13.28
C LEU A 105 13.92 -16.45 14.53
N ASP A 106 14.08 -17.76 14.35
CA ASP A 106 14.47 -18.62 15.45
C ASP A 106 15.95 -18.33 15.72
N GLU A 107 16.22 -17.55 16.76
CA GLU A 107 17.58 -17.14 17.17
C GLU A 107 18.47 -18.35 17.51
N SER A 108 17.89 -19.55 17.63
CA SER A 108 18.62 -20.81 17.80
C SER A 108 19.48 -21.21 16.59
N ILE A 109 19.18 -20.71 15.37
CA ILE A 109 19.96 -21.05 14.16
C ILE A 109 21.26 -20.23 14.07
N VAL A 110 21.32 -19.06 14.72
CA VAL A 110 22.47 -18.13 14.60
C VAL A 110 23.70 -18.60 15.39
N HIS A 111 23.55 -19.58 16.29
CA HIS A 111 24.63 -20.07 17.16
C HIS A 111 25.24 -21.42 16.74
N SER A 112 24.97 -21.91 15.52
CA SER A 112 25.52 -23.21 15.05
C SER A 112 26.51 -23.10 13.89
N ILE A 113 27.14 -21.94 13.71
CA ILE A 113 28.33 -21.83 12.86
C ILE A 113 29.53 -21.59 13.80
N GLU A 114 30.02 -22.67 14.40
CA GLU A 114 31.41 -22.80 14.84
C GLU A 114 32.26 -23.31 13.68
#